data_AF-A0A0V1Q349-F1
#
_entry.id   AF-A0A0V1Q349-F1
#
_cell.length_a   1.000
_cell.length_b   1.000
_cell.length_c   1.000
_cell.angle_alpha   90.00
_cell.angle_beta   90.00
_cell.angle_gamma   90.00
#
_symmetry.space_group_name_H-M   'P 1'
#
loop_
_entity.id
_entity.type
_entity.pdbx_description
1 polymer ?
#
loop_
_entity_poly.entity_id
_entity_poly.type
_entity_poly.pdbx_seq_one_letter_code
_entity_poly.pdbx_strand_id
1 'polypeptide(L)'
;MWPFTSNNGKDTSEIAKELPESLRDFFKENNPDLKHETIFDVPPQQKRVNEILHKYQKDNEYSYEFDKYKRRETPKKVTSINCAELQQKVIECFRGWTFTLTNHCSQEIKNNTSCIEIQNNALKKLYYDDCYNVDQCTKIRFVIDKLFTDNFGQYGENMTDEGKQKFNEEIDKAFYKIWK
;
A
#
# COMPACT_ATOMS: atom_id res chain seq x y z
N MET A 1 -27.47 0.25 -19.90
CA MET A 1 -27.19 1.70 -19.77
C MET A 1 -26.99 1.96 -18.28
N TRP A 2 -25.75 2.17 -17.84
CA TRP A 2 -25.41 2.42 -16.43
C TRP A 2 -25.68 3.90 -16.08
N PRO A 3 -26.16 4.24 -14.87
CA PRO A 3 -26.75 5.55 -14.60
C PRO A 3 -25.74 6.68 -14.33
N PHE A 4 -24.43 6.47 -14.51
CA PHE A 4 -23.39 7.46 -14.16
C PHE A 4 -22.86 8.28 -15.34
N THR A 5 -23.41 8.11 -16.54
CA THR A 5 -23.03 8.92 -17.69
C THR A 5 -24.08 9.99 -17.94
N SER A 6 -24.00 11.10 -17.20
CA SER A 6 -24.59 12.35 -17.67
C SER A 6 -23.57 13.48 -17.51
N ASN A 7 -23.48 14.26 -18.58
CA ASN A 7 -22.35 15.10 -18.99
C ASN A 7 -22.21 16.41 -18.19
N ASN A 8 -22.59 16.44 -16.91
CA ASN A 8 -22.48 17.60 -16.01
C ASN A 8 -22.24 17.09 -14.58
N GLY A 9 -20.99 16.77 -14.24
CA GLY A 9 -20.62 16.38 -12.88
C GLY A 9 -20.80 17.57 -11.94
N LYS A 10 -21.89 17.60 -11.17
CA LYS A 10 -22.03 18.49 -10.01
C LYS A 10 -20.87 18.22 -9.04
N ASP A 11 -20.35 19.29 -8.45
CA ASP A 11 -19.29 19.19 -7.45
C ASP A 11 -19.77 18.28 -6.29
N THR A 12 -18.87 17.43 -5.79
CA THR A 12 -19.17 16.45 -4.72
C THR A 12 -19.76 17.09 -3.47
N SER A 13 -19.44 18.38 -3.24
CA SER A 13 -19.99 19.22 -2.18
C SER A 13 -21.49 19.53 -2.36
N GLU A 14 -22.01 19.52 -3.59
CA GLU A 14 -23.43 19.69 -3.91
C GLU A 14 -24.20 18.38 -3.76
N ILE A 15 -23.62 17.26 -4.21
CA ILE A 15 -24.19 15.91 -4.06
C ILE A 15 -24.36 15.56 -2.58
N ALA A 16 -23.39 15.96 -1.76
CA ALA A 16 -23.47 15.81 -0.33
C ALA A 16 -24.72 16.42 0.28
N LYS A 17 -25.22 17.56 -0.24
CA LYS A 17 -26.42 18.25 0.27
C LYS A 17 -27.72 17.56 -0.17
N GLU A 18 -27.65 16.74 -1.21
CA GLU A 18 -28.79 15.99 -1.75
C GLU A 18 -28.96 14.60 -1.10
N LEU A 19 -28.01 14.16 -0.27
CA LEU A 19 -28.10 12.88 0.44
C LEU A 19 -29.10 12.95 1.61
N PRO A 20 -30.01 11.96 1.75
CA PRO A 20 -30.85 11.78 2.93
C PRO A 20 -30.03 11.78 4.21
N GLU A 21 -30.59 12.39 5.26
CA GLU A 21 -29.94 12.59 6.56
C GLU A 21 -29.43 11.27 7.15
N SER A 22 -30.22 10.20 7.03
CA SER A 22 -29.87 8.85 7.47
C SER A 22 -28.63 8.26 6.80
N LEU A 23 -28.38 8.59 5.53
CA LEU A 23 -27.20 8.12 4.81
C LEU A 23 -25.96 8.93 5.18
N ARG A 24 -26.10 10.24 5.40
CA ARG A 24 -25.00 11.09 5.90
C ARG A 24 -24.51 10.62 7.25
N ASP A 25 -25.43 10.25 8.14
CA ASP A 25 -25.09 9.79 9.48
C ASP A 25 -24.46 8.38 9.45
N PHE A 26 -24.94 7.48 8.59
CA PHE A 26 -24.29 6.18 8.36
C PHE A 26 -22.83 6.31 7.94
N PHE A 27 -22.52 7.23 7.02
CA PHE A 27 -21.15 7.49 6.56
C PHE A 27 -20.28 8.15 7.63
N LYS A 28 -20.85 8.98 8.53
CA LYS A 28 -20.11 9.52 9.68
C LYS A 28 -19.78 8.44 10.71
N GLU A 29 -20.71 7.53 10.98
CA GLU A 29 -20.59 6.53 12.03
C GLU A 29 -19.68 5.35 11.64
N ASN A 30 -19.65 4.99 10.35
CA ASN A 30 -18.86 3.85 9.85
C ASN A 30 -17.56 4.27 9.15
N ASN A 31 -17.11 5.52 9.29
CA ASN A 31 -15.87 5.96 8.67
C ASN A 31 -14.64 5.39 9.42
N PRO A 32 -13.81 4.54 8.79
CA PRO A 32 -12.60 4.01 9.42
C PRO A 32 -11.51 5.06 9.68
N ASP A 33 -11.63 6.28 9.13
CA ASP A 33 -10.61 7.34 9.23
C ASP A 33 -11.12 8.58 9.99
N LEU A 34 -11.30 8.44 11.31
CA LEU A 34 -11.74 9.50 12.24
C LEU A 34 -10.73 10.66 12.46
N LYS A 35 -9.63 10.74 11.68
CA LYS A 35 -8.57 11.75 11.87
C LYS A 35 -8.57 12.88 10.84
N HIS A 36 -9.54 12.95 9.92
CA HIS A 36 -9.53 13.95 8.84
C HIS A 36 -10.76 14.85 8.95
N GLU A 37 -10.53 16.16 9.14
CA GLU A 37 -11.52 17.16 9.57
C GLU A 37 -12.61 17.51 8.55
N THR A 38 -12.62 16.93 7.34
CA THR A 38 -13.78 17.01 6.44
C THR A 38 -13.93 15.71 5.64
N ILE A 39 -15.17 15.23 5.52
CA ILE A 39 -15.60 14.11 4.65
C ILE A 39 -15.32 14.35 3.14
N PHE A 40 -14.76 15.49 2.74
CA PHE A 40 -14.55 15.91 1.36
C PHE A 40 -13.11 16.26 0.99
N ASP A 41 -12.22 16.47 1.96
CA ASP A 41 -10.82 16.77 1.63
C ASP A 41 -10.03 15.49 1.39
N VAL A 42 -10.04 15.07 0.12
CA VAL A 42 -9.14 14.05 -0.41
C VAL A 42 -7.69 14.43 -0.06
N PRO A 43 -6.89 13.54 0.57
CA PRO A 43 -5.51 13.83 0.92
C PRO A 43 -4.69 14.31 -0.30
N PRO A 44 -3.69 15.20 -0.14
CA PRO A 44 -2.90 15.71 -1.26
C PRO A 44 -2.29 14.61 -2.12
N GLN A 45 -1.86 13.50 -1.51
CA GLN A 45 -1.35 12.32 -2.20
C GLN A 45 -2.42 11.64 -3.04
N GLN A 46 -3.62 11.43 -2.51
CA GLN A 46 -4.74 10.84 -3.25
C GLN A 46 -5.20 11.75 -4.40
N LYS A 47 -5.23 13.08 -4.21
CA LYS A 47 -5.51 14.05 -5.28
C LYS A 47 -4.52 13.85 -6.43
N ARG A 48 -3.23 13.76 -6.12
CA ARG A 48 -2.16 13.55 -7.09
C ARG A 48 -2.28 12.21 -7.84
N VAL A 49 -2.61 11.12 -7.13
CA VAL A 49 -2.87 9.81 -7.74
C VAL A 49 -4.02 9.93 -8.74
N ASN A 50 -5.16 10.48 -8.32
CA ASN A 50 -6.35 10.60 -9.16
C ASN A 50 -6.09 11.45 -10.42
N GLU A 51 -5.33 12.56 -10.30
CA GLU A 51 -4.92 13.39 -11.44
C GLU A 51 -4.15 12.58 -12.49
N ILE A 52 -3.16 11.80 -12.04
CA ILE A 52 -2.31 10.99 -12.93
C ILE A 52 -3.11 9.86 -13.56
N LEU A 53 -3.96 9.18 -12.79
CA LEU A 53 -4.82 8.12 -13.30
C LEU A 53 -5.78 8.63 -14.37
N HIS A 54 -6.42 9.77 -14.14
CA HIS A 54 -7.31 10.39 -15.11
C HIS A 54 -6.57 10.75 -16.40
N LYS A 55 -5.36 11.33 -16.28
CA LYS A 55 -4.51 11.61 -17.44
C LYS A 55 -4.13 10.34 -18.20
N TYR A 56 -3.69 9.30 -17.49
CA TYR A 56 -3.30 8.03 -18.09
C TYR A 56 -4.46 7.36 -18.82
N GLN A 57 -5.65 7.31 -18.21
CA GLN A 57 -6.86 6.73 -18.81
C GLN A 57 -7.33 7.48 -20.06
N LYS A 58 -7.10 8.79 -20.14
CA LYS A 58 -7.41 9.58 -21.33
C LYS A 58 -6.44 9.29 -22.48
N ASP A 59 -5.16 9.10 -22.15
CA ASP A 59 -4.08 9.02 -23.13
C ASP A 59 -3.76 7.57 -23.56
N ASN A 60 -4.26 6.55 -22.83
CA ASN A 60 -3.92 5.14 -23.05
C ASN A 60 -5.17 4.26 -23.13
N GLU A 61 -5.10 3.26 -24.02
CA GLU A 61 -6.13 2.24 -24.14
C GLU A 61 -6.02 1.17 -23.05
N TYR A 62 -7.11 0.43 -22.87
CA TYR A 62 -7.17 -0.71 -21.97
C TYR A 62 -6.10 -1.76 -22.31
N SER A 63 -5.45 -2.30 -21.28
CA SER A 63 -4.45 -3.37 -21.42
C SER A 63 -4.86 -4.62 -20.65
N TYR A 64 -5.23 -5.68 -21.38
CA TYR A 64 -5.55 -6.99 -20.79
C TYR A 64 -4.35 -7.60 -20.02
N GLU A 65 -3.13 -7.43 -20.55
CA GLU A 65 -1.92 -7.92 -19.88
C GLU A 65 -1.68 -7.21 -18.55
N PHE A 66 -1.99 -5.92 -18.48
CA PHE A 66 -1.89 -5.18 -17.23
C PHE A 66 -2.91 -5.65 -16.19
N ASP A 67 -4.16 -5.88 -16.60
CA ASP A 67 -5.18 -6.45 -15.71
C ASP A 67 -4.78 -7.83 -15.17
N LYS A 68 -4.25 -8.69 -16.04
CA LYS A 68 -3.74 -10.00 -15.65
C LYS A 68 -2.56 -9.87 -14.69
N TYR A 69 -1.67 -8.89 -14.90
CA TYR A 69 -0.59 -8.57 -13.98
C TYR A 69 -1.14 -8.18 -12.60
N LYS A 70 -2.10 -7.25 -12.50
CA LYS A 70 -2.68 -6.80 -11.21
C LYS A 70 -3.32 -7.94 -10.42
N ARG A 71 -4.02 -8.86 -11.10
CA ARG A 71 -4.61 -10.05 -10.46
C ARG A 71 -3.55 -11.01 -9.92
N ARG A 72 -2.41 -11.12 -10.61
CA ARG A 72 -1.32 -12.02 -10.22
C ARG A 72 -0.42 -11.42 -9.15
N GLU A 73 -0.10 -10.14 -9.24
CA GLU A 73 0.88 -9.44 -8.40
C GLU A 73 0.16 -8.58 -7.35
N THR A 74 -0.68 -9.21 -6.51
CA THR A 74 -1.40 -8.55 -5.42
C THR A 74 -0.43 -8.05 -4.32
N PRO A 75 -0.82 -7.06 -3.49
CA PRO A 75 0.00 -6.59 -2.37
C PRO A 75 0.49 -7.72 -1.48
N LYS A 76 -0.39 -8.68 -1.17
CA LYS A 76 -0.04 -9.87 -0.37
C LYS A 76 1.10 -10.68 -1.01
N LYS A 77 1.04 -10.91 -2.32
CA LYS A 77 2.07 -11.67 -3.04
C LYS A 77 3.38 -10.88 -3.06
N VAL A 78 3.32 -9.59 -3.35
CA VAL A 78 4.50 -8.71 -3.36
C VAL A 78 5.19 -8.71 -2.00
N THR A 79 4.43 -8.49 -0.92
CA THR A 79 4.95 -8.54 0.45
C THR A 79 5.58 -9.88 0.77
N SER A 80 4.95 -10.99 0.37
CA SER A 80 5.52 -12.33 0.56
C SER A 80 6.83 -12.53 -0.20
N ILE A 81 6.99 -11.91 -1.38
CA ILE A 81 8.24 -11.97 -2.16
C ILE A 81 9.33 -11.15 -1.45
N ASN A 82 9.03 -9.91 -1.06
CA ASN A 82 9.99 -9.02 -0.41
C ASN A 82 10.44 -9.53 0.97
N CYS A 83 9.56 -10.23 1.70
CA CYS A 83 9.89 -10.84 3.00
C CYS A 83 10.35 -12.31 2.91
N ALA A 84 10.57 -12.86 1.70
CA ALA A 84 10.83 -14.28 1.52
C ALA A 84 12.09 -14.76 2.27
N GLU A 85 13.12 -13.92 2.34
CA GLU A 85 14.37 -14.26 3.02
C GLU A 85 14.20 -14.39 4.53
N LEU A 86 13.40 -13.51 5.15
CA LEU A 86 13.05 -13.61 6.57
C LEU A 86 12.13 -14.79 6.83
N GLN A 87 11.18 -15.07 5.92
CA GLN A 87 10.35 -16.27 6.02
C GLN A 87 11.19 -17.55 5.97
N GLN A 88 12.24 -17.57 5.14
CA GLN A 88 13.19 -18.67 5.07
C GLN A 88 13.97 -18.84 6.37
N LYS A 89 14.40 -17.76 7.03
CA LYS A 89 15.04 -17.81 8.36
C LYS A 89 14.16 -18.42 9.44
N VAL A 90 12.86 -18.12 9.42
CA VAL A 90 11.89 -18.75 10.32
C VAL A 90 11.86 -20.27 10.10
N ILE A 91 11.80 -20.72 8.84
CA ILE A 91 11.80 -22.15 8.49
C ILE A 91 13.09 -22.83 8.93
N GLU A 92 14.25 -22.19 8.70
CA GLU A 92 15.56 -22.69 9.11
C GLU A 92 15.65 -22.85 10.63
N CYS A 93 15.14 -21.88 11.39
CA CYS A 93 15.08 -21.97 12.84
C CYS A 93 14.26 -23.17 13.31
N PHE A 94 13.09 -23.41 12.70
CA PHE A 94 12.26 -24.58 13.02
C PHE A 94 12.90 -25.91 12.64
N ARG A 95 13.68 -25.98 11.56
CA ARG A 95 14.37 -27.20 11.12
C ARG A 95 15.50 -27.62 12.07
N GLY A 96 16.12 -26.68 12.76
CA GLY A 96 17.18 -26.95 13.74
C GLY A 96 16.67 -27.41 15.12
N TRP A 97 15.36 -27.61 15.30
CA TRP A 97 14.75 -27.75 16.63
C TRP A 97 14.52 -29.21 17.07
N THR A 98 14.91 -29.50 18.30
CA THR A 98 14.44 -30.63 19.14
C THR A 98 13.44 -30.12 20.18
N PHE A 99 12.30 -30.82 20.34
CA PHE A 99 11.07 -30.51 21.11
C PHE A 99 11.17 -29.91 22.54
N THR A 100 12.35 -29.66 23.10
CA THR A 100 12.56 -29.41 24.54
C THR A 100 12.74 -27.94 24.94
N LEU A 101 12.68 -26.97 24.01
CA LEU A 101 12.86 -25.55 24.31
C LEU A 101 11.74 -24.70 23.70
N THR A 102 10.94 -24.06 24.57
CA THR A 102 9.94 -23.05 24.18
C THR A 102 10.65 -21.70 23.95
N ASN A 103 10.29 -20.97 22.88
CA ASN A 103 10.75 -19.60 22.49
C ASN A 103 11.99 -19.38 21.59
N HIS A 104 12.65 -20.41 21.04
CA HIS A 104 13.90 -20.18 20.29
C HIS A 104 13.77 -19.41 18.96
N CYS A 105 12.63 -19.50 18.27
CA CYS A 105 12.39 -18.82 16.98
C CYS A 105 11.59 -17.52 17.08
N SER A 106 11.33 -17.04 18.30
CA SER A 106 10.51 -15.85 18.55
C SER A 106 11.02 -14.60 17.82
N GLN A 107 12.34 -14.42 17.76
CA GLN A 107 12.95 -13.28 17.07
C GLN A 107 12.76 -13.33 15.56
N GLU A 108 13.01 -14.48 14.92
CA GLU A 108 12.82 -14.63 13.47
C GLU A 108 11.36 -14.41 13.07
N ILE A 109 10.42 -14.93 13.88
CA ILE A 109 8.98 -14.74 13.66
C ILE A 109 8.62 -13.25 13.80
N LYS A 110 9.18 -12.56 14.80
CA LYS A 110 8.94 -11.13 15.02
C LYS A 110 9.49 -10.29 13.87
N ASN A 111 10.69 -10.60 13.37
CA ASN A 111 11.30 -9.92 12.24
C ASN A 111 10.46 -10.11 10.97
N ASN A 112 10.07 -11.35 10.65
CA ASN A 112 9.23 -11.64 9.50
C ASN A 112 7.86 -10.93 9.59
N THR A 113 7.22 -10.95 10.76
CA THR A 113 5.95 -10.24 10.99
C THR A 113 6.11 -8.73 10.78
N SER A 114 7.19 -8.15 11.30
CA SER A 114 7.50 -6.73 11.14
C SER A 114 7.78 -6.37 9.69
N CYS A 115 8.49 -7.23 8.93
CA CYS A 115 8.67 -7.05 7.50
C CYS A 115 7.34 -6.98 6.77
N ILE A 116 6.44 -7.93 7.02
CA ILE A 116 5.11 -7.98 6.39
C ILE A 116 4.33 -6.69 6.67
N GLU A 117 4.33 -6.22 7.91
CA GLU A 117 3.64 -4.98 8.30
C GLU A 117 4.24 -3.75 7.59
N ILE A 118 5.57 -3.60 7.62
CA ILE A 118 6.28 -2.48 7.00
C ILE A 118 6.03 -2.45 5.48
N GLN A 119 6.15 -3.60 4.81
CA GLN A 119 5.95 -3.74 3.36
C GLN A 119 4.50 -3.42 2.97
N ASN A 120 3.51 -3.95 3.69
CA ASN A 120 2.09 -3.65 3.43
C ASN A 120 1.78 -2.15 3.61
N ASN A 121 2.29 -1.53 4.68
CA ASN A 121 2.10 -0.11 4.93
C ASN A 121 2.75 0.74 3.83
N ALA A 122 3.95 0.38 3.37
CA ALA A 122 4.64 1.05 2.28
C ALA A 122 3.89 0.93 0.94
N LEU A 123 3.38 -0.26 0.62
CA LEU A 123 2.56 -0.49 -0.58
C LEU A 123 1.28 0.36 -0.56
N LYS A 124 0.62 0.46 0.60
CA LYS A 124 -0.55 1.32 0.78
C LYS A 124 -0.20 2.80 0.60
N LYS A 125 0.86 3.29 1.24
CA LYS A 125 1.33 4.68 1.13
C LYS A 125 1.71 5.08 -0.29
N LEU A 126 2.26 4.13 -1.07
CA LEU A 126 2.62 4.35 -2.47
C LEU A 126 1.50 4.00 -3.45
N TYR A 127 0.28 3.70 -2.96
CA TYR A 127 -0.90 3.42 -3.78
C TYR A 127 -0.67 2.30 -4.80
N TYR A 128 -0.01 1.22 -4.36
CA TYR A 128 0.36 0.12 -5.24
C TYR A 128 -0.85 -0.51 -5.95
N ASP A 129 -2.00 -0.65 -5.29
CA ASP A 129 -3.21 -1.21 -5.91
C ASP A 129 -3.75 -0.35 -7.08
N ASP A 130 -3.46 0.94 -7.01
CA ASP A 130 -3.87 1.96 -7.98
C ASP A 130 -2.83 2.20 -9.07
N CYS A 131 -1.69 1.50 -9.09
CA CYS A 131 -0.71 1.67 -10.16
C CYS A 131 -1.37 1.51 -11.55
N TYR A 132 -0.89 2.26 -12.54
CA TYR A 132 -1.55 2.38 -13.85
C TYR A 132 -0.92 1.58 -14.98
N ASN A 133 0.32 1.09 -14.81
CA ASN A 133 0.96 0.16 -15.73
C ASN A 133 1.99 -0.72 -15.01
N VAL A 134 2.44 -1.78 -15.69
CA VAL A 134 3.39 -2.76 -15.14
C VAL A 134 4.69 -2.09 -14.66
N ASP A 135 5.19 -1.12 -15.41
CA ASP A 135 6.45 -0.44 -15.10
C ASP A 135 6.35 0.35 -13.79
N GLN A 136 5.25 1.07 -13.58
CA GLN A 136 5.02 1.82 -12.35
C GLN A 136 4.85 0.88 -11.16
N CYS A 137 4.08 -0.20 -11.30
CA CYS A 137 3.93 -1.18 -10.22
C CYS A 137 5.28 -1.81 -9.86
N THR A 138 6.08 -2.18 -10.87
CA THR A 138 7.42 -2.76 -10.69
C THR A 138 8.37 -1.77 -10.00
N LYS A 139 8.30 -0.49 -10.38
CA LYS A 139 9.07 0.58 -9.75
C LYS A 139 8.71 0.77 -8.28
N ILE A 140 7.41 0.74 -7.93
CA ILE A 140 6.96 0.80 -6.54
C ILE A 140 7.58 -0.36 -5.75
N ARG A 141 7.44 -1.60 -6.25
CA ARG A 141 7.99 -2.80 -5.60
C ARG A 141 9.50 -2.68 -5.35
N PHE A 142 10.24 -2.31 -6.39
CA PHE A 142 11.69 -2.16 -6.32
C PHE A 142 12.12 -1.09 -5.32
N VAL A 143 11.44 0.07 -5.31
CA VAL A 143 11.77 1.14 -4.38
C VAL A 143 11.51 0.72 -2.93
N ILE A 144 10.38 0.07 -2.65
CA ILE A 144 10.07 -0.39 -1.30
C ILE A 144 11.10 -1.42 -0.82
N ASP A 145 11.40 -2.41 -1.66
CA ASP A 145 12.36 -3.47 -1.34
C ASP A 145 13.75 -2.89 -1.06
N LYS A 146 14.23 -2.01 -1.95
CA LYS A 146 15.52 -1.32 -1.78
C LYS A 146 15.55 -0.50 -0.48
N LEU A 147 14.55 0.34 -0.24
CA LEU A 147 14.50 1.16 0.99
C LEU A 147 14.42 0.29 2.23
N PHE A 148 13.76 -0.87 2.15
CA PHE A 148 13.71 -1.80 3.26
C PHE A 148 15.11 -2.35 3.56
N THR A 149 15.84 -2.85 2.56
CA THR A 149 17.20 -3.35 2.75
C THR A 149 18.15 -2.25 3.23
N ASP A 150 18.05 -1.04 2.69
CA ASP A 150 18.90 0.11 3.04
C ASP A 150 18.70 0.56 4.51
N ASN A 151 17.49 0.41 5.07
CA ASN A 151 17.17 0.85 6.44
C ASN A 151 17.24 -0.26 7.48
N PHE A 152 16.87 -1.49 7.12
CA PHE A 152 16.71 -2.59 8.07
C PHE A 152 17.74 -3.70 7.89
N GLY A 153 18.50 -3.70 6.79
CA GLY A 153 19.34 -4.81 6.38
C GLY A 153 18.54 -5.91 5.65
N GLN A 154 19.26 -6.89 5.12
CA GLN A 154 18.69 -7.96 4.31
C GLN A 154 17.76 -8.87 5.13
N TYR A 155 18.09 -9.09 6.42
CA TYR A 155 17.34 -9.98 7.30
C TYR A 155 16.57 -9.24 8.40
N GLY A 156 16.47 -7.90 8.32
CA GLY A 156 15.78 -7.11 9.32
C GLY A 156 16.57 -6.91 10.61
N GLU A 157 17.91 -6.95 10.52
CA GLU A 157 18.83 -6.80 11.63
C GLU A 157 18.64 -5.47 12.40
N ASN A 158 18.20 -4.42 11.70
CA ASN A 158 18.10 -3.06 12.23
C ASN A 158 16.65 -2.55 12.30
N MET A 159 15.68 -3.41 12.65
CA MET A 159 14.26 -3.02 12.83
C MET A 159 14.00 -2.19 14.10
N THR A 160 14.74 -1.10 14.26
CA THR A 160 14.55 -0.11 15.33
C THR A 160 13.47 0.90 14.97
N ASP A 161 12.97 1.63 15.96
CA ASP A 161 11.97 2.68 15.72
C ASP A 161 12.54 3.84 14.90
N GLU A 162 13.82 4.15 15.07
CA GLU A 162 14.56 5.13 14.24
C GLU A 162 14.62 4.69 12.77
N GLY A 163 14.91 3.40 12.51
CA GLY A 163 14.91 2.84 11.16
C GLY A 163 13.52 2.88 10.53
N LYS A 164 12.47 2.61 11.31
CA LYS A 164 11.06 2.70 10.84
C LYS A 164 10.67 4.14 10.51
N GLN A 165 11.08 5.10 11.32
CA GLN A 165 10.81 6.51 11.04
C GLN A 165 11.53 6.95 9.75
N LYS A 166 12.82 6.64 9.64
CA LYS A 166 13.60 6.98 8.44
C LYS A 166 13.04 6.35 7.17
N PHE A 167 12.71 5.06 7.21
CA PHE A 167 12.05 4.37 6.11
C PHE A 167 10.74 5.04 5.71
N ASN A 168 9.90 5.42 6.68
CA ASN A 168 8.65 6.12 6.41
C ASN A 168 8.88 7.47 5.71
N GLU A 169 9.85 8.27 6.17
CA GLU A 169 10.19 9.54 5.52
C GLU A 169 10.71 9.35 4.09
N GLU A 170 11.49 8.30 3.84
CA GLU A 170 12.01 7.97 2.51
C GLU A 170 10.92 7.48 1.57
N ILE A 171 9.95 6.70 2.07
CA ILE A 171 8.73 6.33 1.32
C ILE A 171 7.92 7.57 0.94
N ASP A 172 7.70 8.49 1.89
CA ASP A 172 6.94 9.72 1.63
C ASP A 172 7.66 10.59 0.59
N LYS A 173 9.01 10.65 0.62
CA LYS A 173 9.82 11.33 -0.42
C LYS A 173 9.77 10.61 -1.78
N ALA A 174 9.68 9.28 -1.79
CA ALA A 174 9.60 8.48 -3.01
C ALA A 174 8.26 8.64 -3.72
N PHE A 175 7.17 8.90 -2.99
CA PHE A 175 5.82 9.08 -3.53
C PHE A 175 5.82 10.04 -4.74
N TYR A 176 6.31 11.27 -4.57
CA TYR A 176 6.32 12.28 -5.64
C TYR A 176 7.28 11.98 -6.79
N LYS A 177 8.20 11.01 -6.64
CA LYS A 177 9.07 10.53 -7.72
C LYS A 177 8.45 9.40 -8.53
N ILE A 178 7.52 8.66 -7.92
CA ILE A 178 6.79 7.56 -8.53
C ILE A 178 5.52 8.08 -9.22
N TRP A 179 4.80 8.98 -8.55
CA TRP A 179 3.56 9.60 -9.02
C TRP A 179 3.85 10.97 -9.67
N LYS A 180 4.57 10.92 -10.80
CA LYS A 180 4.85 12.07 -11.67
C LYS A 180 3.94 12.10 -12.89
#